data_AF-A0A838NQY7-F1
#
_entry.id   AF-A0A838NQY7-F1
#
_cell.length_a   1.000
_cell.length_b   1.000
_cell.length_c   1.000
_cell.angle_alpha   90.00
_cell.angle_beta   90.00
_cell.angle_gamma   90.00
#
_symmetry.space_group_name_H-M   'P 1'
#
loop_
_entity.id
_entity.type
_entity.pdbx_description
1 polymer ?
#
loop_
_entity_poly.entity_id
_entity_poly.type
_entity_poly.pdbx_seq_one_letter_code
_entity_poly.pdbx_strand_id
1 'polypeptide(L)'
;MIARLVTYLALALAGEIWRGGILAVVALRRGPTVAGGLGMTDRVAVADYLRTLYGADGGDAPGYLAVFSLPKRETRTVAGDELFGETPDMIAGMAALGDVYLGVCLLKAPPSSGRGKAEDTVATPGQWLDLDVRGPNHSQHDLPTRDEAIGFIQSLGVEPTQVIESGGGFQVHWCYETLQVFASETDRRNAEVLNARVQAGIIAKGAEHGWRLDNTSDLARILRPAGTLNWKTGKPVPVKTIYRSDARYRPRDFVQLCMRKPAPPPVRVLTTPSGNTADDSRRIRAYLAKVGCRGEGDRDNTCRRVAVWLGNDFGLSDDEVLAYLREWNAMNTPPLPDHVLRDKARRARVGAKRQLGCAKSVA
;
A
#
# COMPACT_ATOMS: atom_id res chain seq x y z
N MET A 1 -34.92 12.90 -11.81
CA MET A 1 -33.83 13.86 -12.04
C MET A 1 -33.49 14.68 -10.78
N ILE A 2 -34.50 15.16 -10.04
CA ILE A 2 -34.35 15.95 -8.80
C ILE A 2 -33.69 15.15 -7.65
N ALA A 3 -33.99 13.87 -7.48
CA ALA A 3 -33.37 13.04 -6.44
C ALA A 3 -31.84 12.86 -6.59
N ARG A 4 -31.30 12.83 -7.82
CA ARG A 4 -29.85 12.79 -8.08
C ARG A 4 -29.17 14.14 -7.79
N LEU A 5 -29.88 15.26 -7.97
CA LEU A 5 -29.38 16.59 -7.67
C LEU A 5 -29.27 16.83 -6.16
N VAL A 6 -30.23 16.32 -5.38
CA VAL A 6 -30.23 16.43 -3.91
C VAL A 6 -29.12 15.60 -3.29
N THR A 7 -28.81 14.41 -3.82
CA THR A 7 -27.64 13.61 -3.37
C THR A 7 -26.31 14.29 -3.70
N TYR A 8 -26.19 14.93 -4.87
CA TYR A 8 -25.00 15.70 -5.24
C TYR A 8 -24.82 16.96 -4.38
N LEU A 9 -25.91 17.67 -4.06
CA LEU A 9 -25.87 18.83 -3.15
C LEU A 9 -25.56 18.41 -1.70
N ALA A 10 -26.07 17.27 -1.23
CA ALA A 10 -25.75 16.75 0.10
C ALA A 10 -24.29 16.30 0.22
N LEU A 11 -23.72 15.69 -0.83
CA LEU A 11 -22.29 15.37 -0.91
C LEU A 11 -21.41 16.61 -1.03
N ALA A 12 -21.87 17.65 -1.75
CA ALA A 12 -21.18 18.93 -1.83
C ALA A 12 -21.18 19.68 -0.50
N LEU A 13 -22.32 19.71 0.22
CA LEU A 13 -22.45 20.34 1.54
C LEU A 13 -21.71 19.57 2.65
N ALA A 14 -21.73 18.24 2.63
CA ALA A 14 -20.91 17.43 3.55
C ALA A 14 -19.40 17.61 3.29
N GLY A 15 -19.02 17.74 2.01
CA GLY A 15 -17.64 18.05 1.61
C GLY A 15 -17.15 19.42 2.08
N GLU A 16 -18.01 20.43 2.14
CA GLU A 16 -17.65 21.78 2.63
C GLU A 16 -17.52 21.84 4.17
N ILE A 17 -18.33 21.08 4.92
CA ILE A 17 -18.30 21.06 6.39
C ILE A 17 -17.00 20.44 6.91
N TRP A 18 -16.51 19.36 6.29
CA TRP A 18 -15.22 18.75 6.69
C TRP A 18 -13.99 19.54 6.20
N ARG A 19 -14.06 20.15 5.01
CA ARG A 19 -12.99 21.04 4.49
C ARG A 19 -12.76 22.25 5.42
N GLY A 20 -13.80 22.74 6.08
CA GLY A 20 -13.68 23.76 7.14
C GLY A 20 -13.17 23.21 8.48
N GLY A 21 -13.55 21.97 8.85
CA GLY A 21 -13.28 21.38 10.17
C GLY A 21 -11.79 21.17 10.51
N ILE A 22 -10.97 20.68 9.58
CA ILE A 22 -9.53 20.49 9.86
C ILE A 22 -8.83 21.85 10.03
N LEU A 23 -9.13 22.84 9.20
CA LEU A 23 -8.59 24.19 9.34
C LEU A 23 -9.10 24.88 10.62
N ALA A 24 -10.36 24.67 11.01
CA ALA A 24 -10.93 25.23 12.23
C ALA A 24 -10.28 24.61 13.49
N VAL A 25 -10.01 23.30 13.52
CA VAL A 25 -9.31 22.65 14.64
C VAL A 25 -7.84 23.06 14.71
N VAL A 26 -7.18 23.27 13.57
CA VAL A 26 -5.80 23.79 13.51
C VAL A 26 -5.75 25.28 13.92
N ALA A 27 -6.75 26.08 13.55
CA ALA A 27 -6.83 27.52 13.87
C ALA A 27 -7.29 27.80 15.31
N LEU A 28 -8.24 27.03 15.87
CA LEU A 28 -8.75 27.19 17.24
C LEU A 28 -7.71 26.81 18.31
N ARG A 29 -6.64 26.10 17.95
CA ARG A 29 -5.53 25.73 18.86
C ARG A 29 -4.46 26.82 19.03
N ARG A 30 -4.71 28.06 18.56
CA ARG A 30 -3.97 29.26 19.02
C ARG A 30 -4.45 29.78 20.38
N GLY A 31 -5.44 29.15 21.02
CA GLY A 31 -5.82 29.38 22.43
C GLY A 31 -4.98 28.54 23.40
N PRO A 32 -4.91 28.90 24.71
CA PRO A 32 -4.02 28.26 25.66
C PRO A 32 -4.35 26.78 25.82
N THR A 33 -3.43 25.91 25.42
CA THR A 33 -3.44 24.48 25.71
C THR A 33 -3.56 24.29 27.23
N VAL A 34 -4.56 23.53 27.68
CA VAL A 34 -4.51 22.93 29.01
C VAL A 34 -3.26 22.07 29.03
N ALA A 35 -2.32 22.41 29.92
CA ALA A 35 -1.02 21.78 30.00
C ALA A 35 -1.14 20.34 30.55
N GLY A 36 -1.54 19.40 29.70
CA GLY A 36 -1.23 17.98 29.89
C GLY A 36 0.27 17.81 29.68
N GLY A 37 0.95 17.27 30.70
CA GLY A 37 2.42 17.31 30.86
C GLY A 37 3.22 17.12 29.57
N LEU A 38 4.02 18.12 29.24
CA LEU A 38 5.03 18.04 28.19
C LEU A 38 5.98 16.88 28.51
N GLY A 39 5.91 15.79 27.73
CA GLY A 39 6.93 14.73 27.73
C GLY A 39 6.51 13.35 28.26
N MET A 40 5.21 13.08 28.45
CA MET A 40 4.75 11.74 28.85
C MET A 40 3.78 11.13 27.83
N THR A 41 3.81 9.80 27.71
CA THR A 41 2.84 9.05 26.90
C THR A 41 1.42 9.23 27.45
N ASP A 42 0.47 9.53 26.57
CA ASP A 42 -0.95 9.65 26.90
C ASP A 42 -1.68 8.32 26.66
N ARG A 43 -1.88 7.57 27.75
CA ARG A 43 -2.59 6.28 27.73
C ARG A 43 -4.01 6.39 27.15
N VAL A 44 -4.72 7.48 27.45
CA VAL A 44 -6.11 7.66 26.98
C VAL A 44 -6.12 7.84 25.47
N ALA A 45 -5.19 8.65 24.94
CA ALA A 45 -5.01 8.81 23.50
C ALA A 45 -4.64 7.49 22.80
N VAL A 46 -3.81 6.64 23.42
CA VAL A 46 -3.50 5.29 22.89
C VAL A 46 -4.75 4.42 22.86
N ALA A 47 -5.53 4.39 23.94
CA ALA A 47 -6.76 3.59 24.01
C ALA A 47 -7.77 4.02 22.94
N ASP A 48 -7.96 5.32 22.76
CA ASP A 48 -8.84 5.86 21.73
C ASP A 48 -8.35 5.56 20.30
N TYR A 49 -7.04 5.63 20.07
CA TYR A 49 -6.43 5.29 18.79
C TYR A 49 -6.71 3.84 18.42
N LEU A 50 -6.51 2.91 19.37
CA LEU A 50 -6.81 1.49 19.18
C LEU A 50 -8.30 1.27 18.92
N ARG A 51 -9.19 1.88 19.73
CA ARG A 51 -10.65 1.74 19.55
C ARG A 51 -11.12 2.27 18.20
N THR A 52 -10.52 3.34 17.72
CA THR A 52 -10.84 3.91 16.41
C THR A 52 -10.51 2.93 15.27
N LEU A 53 -9.38 2.24 15.36
CA LEU A 53 -8.93 1.28 14.34
C LEU A 53 -9.64 -0.08 14.43
N TYR A 54 -9.76 -0.64 15.63
CA TYR A 54 -10.12 -2.05 15.81
C TYR A 54 -11.43 -2.26 16.57
N GLY A 55 -12.06 -1.20 17.08
CA GLY A 55 -13.24 -1.31 17.95
C GLY A 55 -14.57 -1.49 17.23
N ALA A 56 -14.56 -1.47 15.88
CA ALA A 56 -15.78 -1.54 15.08
C ALA A 56 -16.58 -2.84 15.31
N ASP A 57 -15.88 -3.94 15.60
CA ASP A 57 -16.49 -5.26 15.81
C ASP A 57 -16.78 -5.56 17.29
N GLY A 58 -16.90 -4.53 18.12
CA GLY A 58 -17.33 -4.66 19.51
C GLY A 58 -16.28 -5.25 20.47
N GLY A 59 -15.04 -5.44 20.03
CA GLY A 59 -13.95 -5.94 20.89
C GLY A 59 -13.31 -7.24 20.44
N ASP A 60 -13.92 -7.97 19.51
CA ASP A 60 -13.54 -9.34 19.16
C ASP A 60 -12.77 -9.40 17.83
N ALA A 61 -11.62 -8.74 17.77
CA ALA A 61 -10.80 -8.73 16.56
C ALA A 61 -10.05 -10.07 16.40
N PRO A 62 -9.89 -10.61 15.18
CA PRO A 62 -9.17 -11.87 15.00
C PRO A 62 -7.65 -11.68 15.00
N GLY A 63 -6.93 -12.74 15.33
CA GLY A 63 -5.48 -12.79 15.18
C GLY A 63 -4.74 -11.94 16.21
N TYR A 64 -3.63 -11.32 15.80
CA TYR A 64 -2.69 -10.69 16.72
C TYR A 64 -2.22 -9.32 16.21
N LEU A 65 -2.21 -8.33 17.09
CA LEU A 65 -1.59 -7.03 16.85
C LEU A 65 -0.11 -7.07 17.24
N ALA A 66 0.79 -6.66 16.34
CA ALA A 66 2.22 -6.54 16.63
C ALA A 66 2.59 -5.09 17.00
N VAL A 67 3.26 -4.93 18.14
CA VAL A 67 3.82 -3.66 18.64
C VAL A 67 5.34 -3.80 18.70
N PHE A 68 6.05 -2.97 17.94
CA PHE A 68 7.50 -3.00 17.79
C PHE A 68 8.15 -1.73 18.36
N SER A 69 9.29 -1.84 19.03
CA SER A 69 10.02 -0.69 19.56
C SER A 69 11.45 -0.54 19.04
N LEU A 70 11.91 0.71 18.97
CA LEU A 70 13.31 1.08 18.78
C LEU A 70 13.78 1.94 19.96
N PRO A 71 15.07 1.87 20.37
CA PRO A 71 16.16 1.10 19.75
C PRO A 71 16.21 -0.37 20.19
N LYS A 72 15.42 -0.79 21.19
CA LYS A 72 15.48 -2.13 21.80
C LYS A 72 15.17 -3.27 20.81
N ARG A 73 14.47 -2.99 19.70
CA ARG A 73 14.04 -3.98 18.69
C ARG A 73 13.19 -5.10 19.31
N GLU A 74 12.42 -4.76 20.34
CA GLU A 74 11.47 -5.67 20.98
C GLU A 74 10.16 -5.69 20.19
N THR A 75 9.56 -6.87 20.08
CA THR A 75 8.20 -7.04 19.54
C THR A 75 7.33 -7.64 20.63
N ARG A 76 6.20 -7.00 20.89
CA ARG A 76 5.12 -7.56 21.71
C ARG A 76 3.91 -7.81 20.83
N THR A 77 3.17 -8.86 21.16
CA THR A 77 1.95 -9.22 20.45
C THR A 77 0.79 -9.31 21.40
N VAL A 78 -0.37 -8.82 20.97
CA VAL A 78 -1.62 -8.91 21.72
C VAL A 78 -2.64 -9.63 20.86
N ALA A 79 -3.40 -10.55 21.46
CA ALA A 79 -4.54 -11.14 20.78
C ALA A 79 -5.60 -10.08 20.47
N GLY A 80 -6.31 -10.23 19.35
CA GLY A 80 -7.23 -9.22 18.86
C GLY A 80 -8.45 -8.98 19.77
N ASP A 81 -8.82 -9.96 20.59
CA ASP A 81 -9.85 -9.91 21.62
C ASP A 81 -9.38 -9.23 22.94
N GLU A 82 -8.07 -8.99 23.07
CA GLU A 82 -7.46 -8.38 24.27
C GLU A 82 -6.98 -6.92 24.02
N LEU A 83 -7.20 -6.38 22.81
CA LEU A 83 -6.65 -5.09 22.38
C LEU A 83 -7.03 -3.90 23.26
N PHE A 84 -8.18 -3.96 23.93
CA PHE A 84 -8.70 -2.83 24.71
C PHE A 84 -8.47 -2.94 26.22
N GLY A 85 -7.85 -4.04 26.66
CA GLY A 85 -7.46 -4.27 28.06
C GLY A 85 -6.17 -3.53 28.42
N GLU A 86 -5.10 -4.28 28.72
CA GLU A 86 -3.81 -3.73 29.17
C GLU A 86 -2.93 -3.18 28.03
N THR A 87 -3.34 -3.35 26.77
CA THR A 87 -2.56 -2.92 25.59
C THR A 87 -2.18 -1.44 25.61
N PRO A 88 -3.06 -0.48 25.99
CA PRO A 88 -2.66 0.92 26.11
C PRO A 88 -1.56 1.16 27.14
N ASP A 89 -1.58 0.43 28.27
CA ASP A 89 -0.53 0.51 29.30
C ASP A 89 0.79 -0.07 28.80
N MET A 90 0.71 -1.21 28.10
CA MET A 90 1.87 -1.84 27.49
C MET A 90 2.55 -0.92 26.46
N ILE A 91 1.78 -0.33 25.54
CA ILE A 91 2.28 0.65 24.57
C ILE A 91 2.87 1.86 25.29
N ALA A 92 2.20 2.36 26.33
CA ALA A 92 2.69 3.50 27.10
C ALA A 92 4.05 3.24 27.77
N GLY A 93 4.21 2.06 28.37
CA GLY A 93 5.46 1.61 28.97
C GLY A 93 6.59 1.45 27.95
N MET A 94 6.28 0.91 26.76
CA MET A 94 7.25 0.82 25.67
C MET A 94 7.68 2.21 25.16
N ALA A 95 6.73 3.14 25.03
CA ALA A 95 6.96 4.49 24.50
C ALA A 95 7.79 5.38 25.44
N ALA A 96 7.82 5.05 26.73
CA ALA A 96 8.72 5.69 27.71
C ALA A 96 10.20 5.35 27.46
N LEU A 97 10.49 4.28 26.72
CA LEU A 97 11.85 3.77 26.48
C LEU A 97 12.35 4.01 25.05
N GLY A 98 11.51 4.52 24.15
CA GLY A 98 11.88 4.82 22.77
C GLY A 98 10.70 4.88 21.81
N ASP A 99 10.99 4.85 20.51
CA ASP A 99 9.96 4.86 19.48
C ASP A 99 9.14 3.56 19.54
N VAL A 100 7.82 3.70 19.46
CA VAL A 100 6.89 2.58 19.33
C VAL A 100 6.17 2.66 18.00
N TYR A 101 6.03 1.50 17.38
CA TYR A 101 5.32 1.31 16.13
C TYR A 101 4.31 0.18 16.29
N LEU A 102 3.21 0.29 15.59
CA LEU A 102 2.11 -0.64 15.58
C LEU A 102 1.89 -1.14 14.14
N GLY A 103 1.81 -2.46 13.96
CA GLY A 103 1.40 -3.05 12.68
C GLY A 103 -0.07 -2.78 12.41
N VAL A 104 -0.39 -2.12 11.29
CA VAL A 104 -1.76 -1.66 11.00
C VAL A 104 -2.71 -2.84 10.80
N CYS A 105 -2.27 -3.91 10.13
CA CYS A 105 -3.07 -5.13 9.94
C CYS A 105 -2.77 -6.17 11.03
N LEU A 106 -3.78 -6.97 11.37
CA LEU A 106 -3.66 -8.06 12.34
C LEU A 106 -3.05 -9.30 11.67
N LEU A 107 -2.26 -10.06 12.43
CA LEU A 107 -1.50 -11.22 11.98
C LEU A 107 -2.17 -12.52 12.39
N LYS A 108 -1.99 -13.60 11.61
CA LYS A 108 -2.49 -14.95 11.92
C LYS A 108 -1.89 -15.54 13.20
N ALA A 109 -0.66 -15.14 13.51
CA ALA A 109 0.12 -15.62 14.64
C ALA A 109 1.14 -14.54 15.05
N PRO A 110 1.63 -14.58 16.29
CA PRO A 110 2.77 -13.77 16.71
C PRO A 110 3.97 -13.95 15.76
N PRO A 111 4.60 -12.87 15.26
CA PRO A 111 5.75 -13.01 14.40
C PRO A 111 6.97 -13.42 15.23
N SER A 112 7.86 -14.22 14.63
CA SER A 112 9.11 -14.63 15.30
C SER A 112 10.06 -13.46 15.59
N SER A 113 9.97 -12.39 14.81
CA SER A 113 10.67 -11.13 15.05
C SER A 113 10.07 -9.98 14.24
N GLY A 114 10.25 -8.74 14.74
CA GLY A 114 9.90 -7.52 14.03
C GLY A 114 8.40 -7.36 13.77
N ARG A 115 8.06 -6.66 12.69
CA ARG A 115 6.69 -6.23 12.38
C ARG A 115 5.77 -7.30 11.75
N GLY A 116 6.27 -8.52 11.55
CA GLY A 116 5.58 -9.53 10.73
C GLY A 116 5.64 -9.24 9.22
N LYS A 117 4.91 -10.04 8.44
CA LYS A 117 4.90 -9.97 6.97
C LYS A 117 3.49 -9.83 6.42
N ALA A 118 3.37 -9.28 5.22
CA ALA A 118 2.07 -9.10 4.55
C ALA A 118 1.34 -10.44 4.31
N GLU A 119 2.09 -11.52 4.06
CA GLU A 119 1.56 -12.89 3.90
C GLU A 119 0.94 -13.47 5.17
N ASP A 120 1.26 -12.90 6.33
CA ASP A 120 0.75 -13.35 7.63
C ASP A 120 -0.47 -12.55 8.09
N THR A 121 -0.92 -11.55 7.32
CA THR A 121 -2.06 -10.70 7.70
C THR A 121 -3.40 -11.41 7.52
N VAL A 122 -4.32 -11.25 8.47
CA VAL A 122 -5.65 -11.88 8.52
C VAL A 122 -6.80 -10.90 8.59
N ALA A 123 -6.54 -9.66 9.02
CA ALA A 123 -7.55 -8.62 9.01
C ALA A 123 -6.91 -7.25 8.84
N THR A 124 -7.66 -6.32 8.24
CA THR A 124 -7.26 -4.92 8.11
C THR A 124 -8.36 -3.99 8.62
N PRO A 125 -8.00 -2.90 9.34
CA PRO A 125 -8.98 -1.93 9.82
C PRO A 125 -9.44 -0.95 8.75
N GLY A 126 -8.78 -0.88 7.59
CA GLY A 126 -9.11 0.09 6.56
C GLY A 126 -7.96 0.43 5.61
N GLN A 127 -8.00 1.66 5.11
CA GLN A 127 -6.91 2.25 4.32
C GLN A 127 -6.11 3.22 5.18
N TRP A 128 -4.86 3.47 4.81
CA TRP A 128 -4.00 4.44 5.49
C TRP A 128 -3.13 5.21 4.50
N LEU A 129 -2.53 6.29 4.99
CA LEU A 129 -1.50 7.08 4.32
C LEU A 129 -0.48 7.53 5.36
N ASP A 130 0.81 7.30 5.10
CA ASP A 130 1.92 7.92 5.83
C ASP A 130 2.48 9.04 4.94
N LEU A 131 2.16 10.29 5.29
CA LEU A 131 2.50 11.47 4.51
C LEU A 131 3.60 12.27 5.22
N ASP A 132 4.82 12.12 4.71
CA ASP A 132 5.96 12.90 5.18
C ASP A 132 5.89 14.36 4.72
N VAL A 133 6.37 15.26 5.57
CA VAL A 133 6.44 16.70 5.29
C VAL A 133 7.87 17.20 5.36
N ARG A 134 8.18 18.31 4.68
CA ARG A 134 9.48 18.97 4.77
C ARG A 134 9.80 19.31 6.23
N GLY A 135 11.00 18.97 6.65
CA GLY A 135 11.48 19.26 7.99
C GLY A 135 12.87 18.66 8.24
N PRO A 136 13.45 18.90 9.42
CA PRO A 136 14.79 18.43 9.77
C PRO A 136 14.93 16.89 9.80
N ASN A 137 13.81 16.17 9.73
CA ASN A 137 13.75 14.71 9.86
C ASN A 137 13.87 13.95 8.54
N HIS A 138 13.95 14.69 7.42
CA HIS A 138 13.93 14.14 6.06
C HIS A 138 14.97 14.83 5.18
N SER A 139 15.81 14.04 4.51
CA SER A 139 16.79 14.53 3.52
C SER A 139 16.16 14.86 2.17
N GLN A 140 14.87 14.57 2.01
CA GLN A 140 14.13 14.73 0.78
C GLN A 140 13.46 16.11 0.71
N HIS A 141 13.65 16.82 -0.41
CA HIS A 141 13.20 18.22 -0.56
C HIS A 141 11.88 18.34 -1.34
N ASP A 142 11.53 17.35 -2.16
CA ASP A 142 10.27 17.25 -2.91
C ASP A 142 9.13 16.67 -2.06
N LEU A 143 8.95 17.23 -0.86
CA LEU A 143 7.85 16.94 0.06
C LEU A 143 6.99 18.19 0.27
N PRO A 144 5.73 18.08 0.69
CA PRO A 144 4.91 19.23 1.08
C PRO A 144 5.40 19.89 2.38
N THR A 145 5.12 21.17 2.59
CA THR A 145 5.06 21.75 3.95
C THR A 145 3.92 21.11 4.76
N ARG A 146 3.93 21.36 6.07
CA ARG A 146 2.85 20.91 6.96
C ARG A 146 1.47 21.43 6.51
N ASP A 147 1.37 22.70 6.12
CA ASP A 147 0.10 23.30 5.69
C ASP A 147 -0.35 22.75 4.32
N GLU A 148 0.59 22.60 3.38
CA GLU A 148 0.31 21.96 2.08
C GLU A 148 -0.17 20.52 2.24
N ALA A 149 0.41 19.76 3.17
CA ALA A 149 0.01 18.39 3.44
C ALA A 149 -1.41 18.29 3.99
N ILE A 150 -1.82 19.21 4.87
CA ILE A 150 -3.21 19.29 5.35
C ILE A 150 -4.16 19.61 4.18
N GLY A 151 -3.85 20.62 3.37
CA GLY A 151 -4.65 20.96 2.19
C GLY A 151 -4.73 19.80 1.19
N PHE A 152 -3.65 19.04 1.04
CA PHE A 152 -3.61 17.84 0.21
C PHE A 152 -4.51 16.72 0.75
N ILE A 153 -4.46 16.42 2.05
CA ILE A 153 -5.35 15.42 2.68
C ILE A 153 -6.82 15.78 2.42
N GLN A 154 -7.17 17.07 2.51
CA GLN A 154 -8.52 17.56 2.20
C GLN A 154 -8.89 17.41 0.72
N SER A 155 -7.94 17.66 -0.18
CA SER A 155 -8.15 17.58 -1.63
C SER A 155 -8.38 16.15 -2.14
N LEU A 156 -8.00 15.13 -1.36
CA LEU A 156 -8.31 13.73 -1.65
C LEU A 156 -9.82 13.45 -1.71
N GLY A 157 -10.65 14.27 -1.05
CA GLY A 157 -12.12 14.17 -1.13
C GLY A 157 -12.70 12.96 -0.39
N VAL A 158 -11.92 12.33 0.49
CA VAL A 158 -12.36 11.26 1.38
C VAL A 158 -12.03 11.67 2.80
N GLU A 159 -13.05 11.87 3.62
CA GLU A 159 -12.90 12.29 5.02
C GLU A 159 -12.13 11.23 5.84
N PRO A 160 -10.98 11.53 6.44
CA PRO A 160 -10.31 10.64 7.36
C PRO A 160 -11.20 10.31 8.55
N THR A 161 -11.13 9.07 8.98
CA THR A 161 -11.63 8.67 10.30
C THR A 161 -10.76 9.31 11.39
N GLN A 162 -9.44 9.35 11.18
CA GLN A 162 -8.52 10.09 12.05
C GLN A 162 -7.26 10.52 11.31
N VAL A 163 -6.69 11.65 11.74
CA VAL A 163 -5.39 12.15 11.29
C VAL A 163 -4.48 12.32 12.50
N ILE A 164 -3.30 11.71 12.42
CA ILE A 164 -2.29 11.72 13.47
C ILE A 164 -1.10 12.55 13.00
N GLU A 165 -0.71 13.53 13.80
CA GLU A 165 0.57 14.23 13.65
C GLU A 165 1.67 13.39 14.30
N SER A 166 2.56 12.80 13.48
CA SER A 166 3.58 11.84 13.93
C SER A 166 4.92 12.48 14.32
N GLY A 167 5.01 13.82 14.23
CA GLY A 167 6.24 14.60 14.35
C GLY A 167 7.02 14.72 13.04
N GLY A 168 7.04 13.68 12.19
CA GLY A 168 7.68 13.71 10.85
C GLY A 168 6.73 14.05 9.70
N GLY A 169 5.42 14.01 9.96
CA GLY A 169 4.37 14.17 8.96
C GLY A 169 3.01 13.83 9.54
N PHE A 170 2.13 13.30 8.70
CA PHE A 170 0.77 12.91 9.06
C PHE A 170 0.50 11.44 8.74
N GLN A 171 -0.13 10.74 9.66
CA GLN A 171 -0.65 9.39 9.43
C GLN A 171 -2.18 9.49 9.37
N VAL A 172 -2.73 9.16 8.22
CA VAL A 172 -4.16 9.27 7.94
C VAL A 172 -4.75 7.86 7.96
N HIS A 173 -5.87 7.68 8.65
CA HIS A 173 -6.61 6.42 8.65
C HIS A 173 -8.04 6.66 8.15
N TRP A 174 -8.46 5.79 7.23
CA TRP A 174 -9.85 5.65 6.82
C TRP A 174 -10.32 4.26 7.21
N CYS A 175 -11.06 4.16 8.32
CA CYS A 175 -11.43 2.89 8.93
C CYS A 175 -12.70 2.33 8.30
N TYR A 176 -12.79 1.01 8.22
CA TYR A 176 -13.97 0.32 7.71
C TYR A 176 -15.10 0.23 8.75
N GLU A 177 -16.32 0.01 8.28
CA GLU A 177 -17.51 -0.24 9.12
C GLU A 177 -17.33 -1.42 10.09
N THR A 178 -16.56 -2.42 9.66
CA THR A 178 -16.13 -3.61 10.39
C THR A 178 -14.72 -3.97 9.94
N LEU A 179 -13.95 -4.72 10.74
CA LEU A 179 -12.66 -5.20 10.24
C LEU A 179 -12.88 -6.06 8.99
N GLN A 180 -12.06 -5.83 7.97
CA GLN A 180 -12.07 -6.70 6.80
C GLN A 180 -11.23 -7.93 7.13
N VAL A 181 -11.89 -9.02 7.54
CA VAL A 181 -11.27 -10.33 7.76
C VAL A 181 -11.04 -11.04 6.43
N PHE A 182 -9.85 -11.62 6.25
CA PHE A 182 -9.49 -12.36 5.06
C PHE A 182 -9.82 -13.84 5.24
N ALA A 183 -10.92 -14.30 4.66
CA ALA A 183 -11.32 -15.70 4.71
C ALA A 183 -10.41 -16.60 3.84
N SER A 184 -9.70 -16.01 2.89
CA SER A 184 -8.79 -16.71 1.98
C SER A 184 -7.58 -15.87 1.58
N GLU A 185 -6.56 -16.52 1.00
CA GLU A 185 -5.44 -15.82 0.37
C GLU A 185 -5.91 -14.88 -0.76
N THR A 186 -6.98 -15.25 -1.48
CA THR A 186 -7.57 -14.42 -2.53
C THR A 186 -8.11 -13.11 -1.96
N ASP A 187 -8.79 -13.16 -0.80
CA ASP A 187 -9.32 -11.96 -0.14
C ASP A 187 -8.19 -11.03 0.31
N ARG A 188 -7.15 -11.61 0.94
CA ARG A 188 -5.95 -10.88 1.33
C ARG A 188 -5.29 -10.22 0.12
N ARG A 189 -5.15 -10.95 -0.99
CA ARG A 189 -4.57 -10.43 -2.24
C ARG A 189 -5.41 -9.32 -2.86
N ASN A 190 -6.74 -9.42 -2.79
CA ASN A 190 -7.65 -8.36 -3.23
C ASN A 190 -7.47 -7.09 -2.38
N ALA A 191 -7.31 -7.23 -1.06
CA ALA A 191 -7.01 -6.11 -0.18
C ALA A 191 -5.64 -5.48 -0.48
N GLU A 192 -4.60 -6.28 -0.73
CA GLU A 192 -3.28 -5.78 -1.19
C GLU A 192 -3.40 -4.97 -2.48
N VAL A 193 -4.14 -5.48 -3.47
CA VAL A 193 -4.33 -4.81 -4.76
C VAL A 193 -5.09 -3.50 -4.58
N LEU A 194 -6.13 -3.49 -3.75
CA LEU A 194 -6.88 -2.26 -3.45
C LEU A 194 -5.97 -1.23 -2.80
N ASN A 195 -5.23 -1.60 -1.74
CA ASN A 195 -4.34 -0.68 -1.04
C ASN A 195 -3.26 -0.11 -1.97
N ALA A 196 -2.66 -0.96 -2.80
CA ALA A 196 -1.70 -0.54 -3.81
C ALA A 196 -2.29 0.46 -4.82
N ARG A 197 -3.54 0.28 -5.25
CA ARG A 197 -4.21 1.19 -6.20
C ARG A 197 -4.58 2.53 -5.56
N VAL A 198 -5.06 2.51 -4.33
CA VAL A 198 -5.37 3.72 -3.55
C VAL A 198 -4.11 4.54 -3.35
N GLN A 199 -3.05 3.91 -2.84
CA GLN A 199 -1.75 4.55 -2.62
C GLN A 199 -1.14 5.09 -3.92
N ALA A 200 -1.23 4.33 -5.02
CA ALA A 200 -0.79 4.84 -6.32
C ALA A 200 -1.55 6.09 -6.78
N GLY A 201 -2.86 6.19 -6.49
CA GLY A 201 -3.66 7.39 -6.80
C GLY A 201 -3.31 8.58 -5.94
N ILE A 202 -3.07 8.37 -4.65
CA ILE A 202 -2.59 9.42 -3.75
C ILE A 202 -1.21 9.91 -4.20
N ILE A 203 -0.26 9.00 -4.48
CA ILE A 203 1.08 9.35 -4.97
C ILE A 203 1.00 10.13 -6.28
N ALA A 204 0.16 9.72 -7.22
CA ALA A 204 -0.01 10.44 -8.49
C ALA A 204 -0.56 11.85 -8.29
N LYS A 205 -1.55 12.03 -7.41
CA LYS A 205 -2.04 13.37 -7.03
C LYS A 205 -0.94 14.20 -6.37
N GLY A 206 -0.11 13.61 -5.53
CA GLY A 206 1.06 14.30 -4.94
C GLY A 206 2.09 14.71 -6.00
N ALA A 207 2.30 13.89 -7.03
CA ALA A 207 3.21 14.19 -8.12
C ALA A 207 2.73 15.37 -9.00
N GLU A 208 1.43 15.65 -9.05
CA GLU A 208 0.89 16.87 -9.71
C GLU A 208 1.40 18.16 -9.04
N HIS A 209 1.77 18.09 -7.75
CA HIS A 209 2.42 19.17 -7.00
C HIS A 209 3.95 19.11 -7.04
N GLY A 210 4.54 18.20 -7.82
CA GLY A 210 5.98 17.98 -7.88
C GLY A 210 6.55 17.25 -6.66
N TRP A 211 5.70 16.63 -5.82
CA TRP A 211 6.14 15.87 -4.66
C TRP A 211 6.41 14.40 -5.00
N ARG A 212 7.33 13.78 -4.27
CA ARG A 212 7.61 12.36 -4.35
C ARG A 212 7.26 11.70 -3.02
N LEU A 213 6.01 11.27 -2.92
CA LEU A 213 5.47 10.62 -1.73
C LEU A 213 5.90 9.14 -1.67
N ASP A 214 6.13 8.64 -0.46
CA ASP A 214 6.48 7.25 -0.22
C ASP A 214 5.30 6.31 -0.48
N ASN A 215 5.60 5.13 -1.02
CA ASN A 215 4.60 4.08 -1.14
C ASN A 215 4.47 3.31 0.17
N THR A 216 3.29 3.42 0.80
CA THR A 216 3.01 2.79 2.08
C THR A 216 1.94 1.69 2.02
N SER A 217 1.70 1.12 0.83
CA SER A 217 0.62 0.15 0.55
C SER A 217 0.78 -1.28 1.09
N ASP A 218 1.90 -1.64 1.70
CA ASP A 218 2.10 -3.03 2.15
C ASP A 218 1.26 -3.36 3.38
N LEU A 219 0.62 -4.54 3.42
CA LEU A 219 -0.21 -4.92 4.59
C LEU A 219 0.60 -5.08 5.90
N ALA A 220 1.92 -5.19 5.83
CA ALA A 220 2.81 -5.20 7.00
C ALA A 220 3.23 -3.78 7.45
N ARG A 221 2.51 -2.74 6.99
CA ARG A 221 2.84 -1.36 7.33
C ARG A 221 2.77 -1.16 8.85
N ILE A 222 3.78 -0.47 9.36
CA ILE A 222 3.84 -0.02 10.75
C ILE A 222 3.70 1.50 10.81
N LEU A 223 2.95 1.97 11.80
CA LEU A 223 2.67 3.39 12.05
C LEU A 223 2.85 3.71 13.53
N ARG A 224 2.95 4.98 13.90
CA ARG A 224 3.17 5.38 15.31
C ARG A 224 1.80 5.52 15.98
N PRO A 225 1.53 4.78 17.07
CA PRO A 225 0.26 4.93 17.77
C PRO A 225 0.15 6.32 18.41
N ALA A 226 -1.01 6.97 18.25
CA ALA A 226 -1.27 8.26 18.89
C ALA A 226 -1.21 8.14 20.42
N GLY A 227 -0.75 9.20 21.07
CA GLY A 227 -0.46 9.22 22.50
C GLY A 227 0.99 8.91 22.84
N THR A 228 1.77 8.30 21.93
CA THR A 228 3.20 8.01 22.16
C THR A 228 4.12 9.19 21.84
N LEU A 229 5.43 8.97 21.96
CA LEU A 229 6.48 9.93 21.62
C LEU A 229 7.30 9.43 20.43
N ASN A 230 7.64 10.34 19.52
CA ASN A 230 8.61 10.14 18.46
C ASN A 230 10.00 10.57 18.95
N TRP A 231 10.92 9.62 19.06
CA TRP A 231 12.27 9.79 19.58
C TRP A 231 13.33 9.95 18.48
N LYS A 232 12.91 10.01 17.21
CA LYS A 232 13.82 10.11 16.05
C LYS A 232 14.72 11.34 16.11
N THR A 233 14.26 12.40 16.79
CA THR A 233 15.05 13.59 17.11
C THR A 233 15.53 13.56 18.55
N GLY A 234 16.69 14.17 18.84
CA GLY A 234 17.23 14.26 20.21
C GLY A 234 16.29 14.93 21.23
N LYS A 235 15.20 15.58 20.77
CA LYS A 235 14.07 16.01 21.58
C LYS A 235 12.82 15.21 21.17
N PRO A 236 12.19 14.44 22.08
CA PRO A 236 10.99 13.68 21.75
C PRO A 236 9.82 14.59 21.37
N VAL A 237 9.11 14.23 20.32
CA VAL A 237 7.91 14.96 19.83
C VAL A 237 6.68 14.10 20.07
N PRO A 238 5.60 14.61 20.69
CA PRO A 238 4.42 13.81 20.90
C PRO A 238 3.71 13.45 19.59
N VAL A 239 3.23 12.22 19.50
CA VAL A 239 2.39 11.71 18.40
C VAL A 239 0.93 11.96 18.78
N LYS A 240 0.23 12.85 18.06
CA LYS A 240 -1.07 13.37 18.49
C LYS A 240 -2.15 13.15 17.44
N THR A 241 -3.34 12.74 17.88
CA THR A 241 -4.55 12.86 17.05
C THR A 241 -4.90 14.34 16.88
N ILE A 242 -4.92 14.83 15.65
CA ILE A 242 -5.28 16.23 15.34
C ILE A 242 -6.66 16.34 14.69
N TYR A 243 -7.18 15.25 14.14
CA TYR A 243 -8.52 15.15 13.60
C TYR A 243 -9.09 13.77 13.89
N ARG A 244 -10.38 13.70 14.21
CA ARG A 244 -11.15 12.46 14.35
C ARG A 244 -12.59 12.70 13.93
N SER A 245 -13.19 11.74 13.25
CA SER A 245 -14.59 11.73 12.84
C SER A 245 -15.21 10.35 13.06
N ASP A 246 -16.52 10.27 12.90
CA ASP A 246 -17.26 9.00 12.92
C ASP A 246 -17.31 8.34 11.53
N ALA A 247 -16.62 8.90 10.52
CA ALA A 247 -16.62 8.36 9.17
C ALA A 247 -16.10 6.91 9.17
N ARG A 248 -16.86 6.02 8.51
CA ARG A 248 -16.53 4.61 8.30
C ARG A 248 -16.85 4.22 6.87
N TYR A 249 -16.10 3.25 6.34
CA TYR A 249 -16.09 2.96 4.91
C TYR A 249 -16.25 1.47 4.60
N ARG A 250 -16.60 1.19 3.35
CA ARG A 250 -16.45 -0.13 2.73
C ARG A 250 -15.27 -0.09 1.76
N PRO A 251 -14.63 -1.23 1.45
CA PRO A 251 -13.53 -1.28 0.49
C PRO A 251 -13.85 -0.60 -0.86
N ARG A 252 -15.09 -0.71 -1.33
CA ARG A 252 -15.55 -0.12 -2.59
C ARG A 252 -15.59 1.42 -2.61
N ASP A 253 -15.60 2.08 -1.45
CA ASP A 253 -15.71 3.54 -1.38
C ASP A 253 -14.40 4.25 -1.77
N PHE A 254 -13.30 3.48 -1.83
CA PHE A 254 -11.97 3.95 -2.21
C PHE A 254 -11.69 3.89 -3.72
N VAL A 255 -12.65 3.43 -4.54
CA VAL A 255 -12.48 3.39 -5.99
C VAL A 255 -12.17 4.78 -6.56
N GLN A 256 -12.71 5.85 -5.96
CA GLN A 256 -12.42 7.24 -6.35
C GLN A 256 -10.98 7.69 -6.09
N LEU A 257 -10.30 7.07 -5.11
CA LEU A 257 -8.88 7.33 -4.81
C LEU A 257 -7.95 6.44 -5.63
N CYS A 258 -8.45 5.36 -6.23
CA CYS A 258 -7.65 4.56 -7.15
C CYS A 258 -7.24 5.41 -8.35
N MET A 259 -5.97 5.32 -8.77
CA MET A 259 -5.60 5.73 -10.13
C MET A 259 -6.58 5.09 -11.11
N ARG A 260 -7.33 5.89 -11.87
CA ARG A 260 -7.79 5.43 -13.18
C ARG A 260 -6.52 5.18 -13.97
N LYS A 261 -6.20 3.91 -14.20
CA LYS A 261 -5.24 3.55 -15.23
C LYS A 261 -5.66 4.36 -16.47
N PRO A 262 -4.79 5.17 -17.10
CA PRO A 262 -5.17 5.76 -18.37
C PRO A 262 -5.71 4.62 -19.23
N ALA A 263 -6.83 4.87 -19.93
CA ALA A 263 -7.32 3.91 -20.90
C ALA A 263 -6.09 3.44 -21.68
N PRO A 264 -5.89 2.12 -21.87
CA PRO A 264 -4.77 1.66 -22.67
C PRO A 264 -4.77 2.55 -23.92
N PRO A 265 -3.60 3.12 -24.31
CA PRO A 265 -3.56 3.96 -25.50
C PRO A 265 -4.34 3.20 -26.58
N PRO A 266 -5.27 3.88 -27.31
CA PRO A 266 -6.11 3.20 -28.28
C PRO A 266 -5.20 2.25 -29.02
N VAL A 267 -5.51 0.94 -28.96
CA VAL A 267 -4.64 -0.10 -29.48
C VAL A 267 -4.24 0.43 -30.84
N ARG A 268 -2.99 0.87 -30.96
CA ARG A 268 -2.49 1.27 -32.26
C ARG A 268 -2.45 -0.07 -32.91
N VAL A 269 -3.48 -0.36 -33.71
CA VAL A 269 -3.49 -1.48 -34.62
C VAL A 269 -2.17 -1.26 -35.33
N LEU A 270 -1.16 -2.02 -34.93
CA LEU A 270 0.05 -2.12 -35.70
C LEU A 270 -0.51 -2.69 -36.99
N THR A 271 -0.72 -1.82 -37.97
CA THR A 271 -0.68 -2.23 -39.36
C THR A 271 0.63 -2.98 -39.44
N THR A 272 0.53 -4.30 -39.42
CA THR A 272 1.67 -5.19 -39.46
C THR A 272 2.54 -4.71 -40.62
N PRO A 273 3.78 -4.25 -40.38
CA PRO A 273 4.76 -4.36 -41.44
C PRO A 273 4.81 -5.85 -41.73
N SER A 274 4.52 -6.22 -42.98
CA SER A 274 4.59 -7.60 -43.47
C SER A 274 6.05 -8.07 -43.45
N GLY A 275 6.57 -8.35 -42.26
CA GLY A 275 7.81 -9.09 -42.04
C GLY A 275 7.47 -10.57 -42.03
N ASN A 276 8.22 -11.36 -42.80
CA ASN A 276 7.91 -12.75 -43.15
C ASN A 276 7.84 -13.65 -41.89
N THR A 277 6.64 -14.10 -41.51
CA THR A 277 6.36 -14.89 -40.29
C THR A 277 7.16 -16.19 -40.19
N ALA A 278 7.58 -16.74 -41.34
CA ALA A 278 8.44 -17.91 -41.41
C ALA A 278 9.88 -17.62 -40.94
N ASP A 279 10.42 -16.43 -41.21
CA ASP A 279 11.77 -16.05 -40.78
C ASP A 279 11.80 -15.76 -39.28
N ASP A 280 10.78 -15.07 -38.76
CA ASP A 280 10.63 -14.84 -37.32
C ASP A 280 10.55 -16.16 -36.55
N SER A 281 9.72 -17.11 -37.02
CA SER A 281 9.62 -18.45 -36.43
C SER A 281 10.97 -19.19 -36.43
N ARG A 282 11.74 -19.10 -37.52
CA ARG A 282 13.07 -19.70 -37.65
C ARG A 282 14.06 -19.10 -36.64
N ARG A 283 14.09 -17.77 -36.50
CA ARG A 283 14.98 -17.06 -35.56
C ARG A 283 14.63 -17.38 -34.11
N ILE A 284 13.34 -17.44 -33.77
CA ILE A 284 12.86 -17.85 -32.44
C ILE A 284 13.35 -19.27 -32.13
N ARG A 285 13.10 -20.23 -33.02
CA ARG A 285 13.53 -21.63 -32.78
C ARG A 285 15.05 -21.75 -32.68
N ALA A 286 15.83 -21.02 -33.48
CA ALA A 286 17.28 -20.99 -33.36
C ALA A 286 17.74 -20.43 -31.99
N TYR A 287 17.07 -19.39 -31.48
CA TYR A 287 17.32 -18.87 -30.14
C TYR A 287 16.97 -19.91 -29.06
N LEU A 288 15.80 -20.56 -29.15
CA LEU A 288 15.38 -21.59 -28.18
C LEU A 288 16.34 -22.80 -28.18
N ALA A 289 16.79 -23.23 -29.36
CA ALA A 289 17.80 -24.27 -29.50
C ALA A 289 19.13 -23.87 -28.83
N LYS A 290 19.56 -22.61 -28.98
CA LYS A 290 20.74 -22.08 -28.29
C LYS A 290 20.57 -22.00 -26.77
N VAL A 291 19.35 -21.69 -26.29
CA VAL A 291 19.04 -21.70 -24.85
C VAL A 291 19.13 -23.12 -24.28
N GLY A 292 18.72 -24.13 -25.06
CA GLY A 292 18.79 -25.54 -24.72
C GLY A 292 17.85 -25.95 -23.57
N CYS A 293 17.82 -27.25 -23.27
CA CYS A 293 17.07 -27.78 -22.13
C CYS A 293 17.69 -27.40 -20.78
N ARG A 294 16.88 -27.41 -19.74
CA ARG A 294 17.28 -27.11 -18.36
C ARG A 294 16.70 -28.14 -17.41
N GLY A 295 17.50 -28.52 -16.41
CA GLY A 295 17.06 -29.34 -15.29
C GLY A 295 16.29 -28.54 -14.23
N GLU A 296 15.87 -29.26 -13.20
CA GLU A 296 15.29 -28.69 -11.99
C GLU A 296 16.24 -27.67 -11.33
N GLY A 297 15.70 -26.56 -10.83
CA GLY A 297 16.46 -25.42 -10.29
C GLY A 297 16.67 -24.27 -11.29
N ASP A 298 17.13 -24.57 -12.51
CA ASP A 298 17.50 -23.52 -13.49
C ASP A 298 16.40 -23.20 -14.52
N ARG A 299 15.48 -24.14 -14.74
CA ARG A 299 14.43 -24.01 -15.76
C ARG A 299 13.48 -22.84 -15.49
N ASP A 300 13.18 -22.50 -14.23
CA ASP A 300 12.21 -21.45 -13.90
C ASP A 300 12.73 -20.05 -14.25
N ASN A 301 13.96 -19.76 -13.85
CA ASN A 301 14.67 -18.52 -14.17
C ASN A 301 14.91 -18.40 -15.68
N THR A 302 15.29 -19.50 -16.34
CA THR A 302 15.50 -19.53 -17.78
C THR A 302 14.18 -19.28 -18.52
N CYS A 303 13.09 -19.92 -18.10
CA CYS A 303 11.75 -19.70 -18.66
C CYS A 303 11.33 -18.23 -18.55
N ARG A 304 11.61 -17.57 -17.41
CA ARG A 304 11.33 -16.14 -17.22
C ARG A 304 12.13 -15.27 -18.18
N ARG A 305 13.39 -15.60 -18.46
CA ARG A 305 14.24 -14.87 -19.42
C ARG A 305 13.76 -15.08 -20.86
N VAL A 306 13.41 -16.31 -21.23
CA VAL A 306 12.85 -16.63 -22.55
C VAL A 306 11.52 -15.90 -22.75
N ALA A 307 10.65 -15.87 -21.74
CA ALA A 307 9.38 -15.15 -21.80
C ALA A 307 9.55 -13.64 -22.08
N VAL A 308 10.50 -12.99 -21.39
CA VAL A 308 10.83 -11.57 -21.66
C VAL A 308 11.36 -11.39 -23.05
N TRP A 309 12.29 -12.25 -23.46
CA TRP A 309 12.88 -12.11 -24.78
C TRP A 309 11.81 -12.25 -25.87
N LEU A 310 10.91 -13.22 -25.77
CA LEU A 310 9.80 -13.40 -26.72
C LEU A 310 8.80 -12.24 -26.68
N GLY A 311 8.31 -11.86 -25.50
CA GLY A 311 7.20 -10.91 -25.37
C GLY A 311 7.61 -9.43 -25.38
N ASN A 312 8.81 -9.11 -24.88
CA ASN A 312 9.36 -7.76 -24.85
C ASN A 312 10.39 -7.54 -25.97
N ASP A 313 11.48 -8.31 -26.00
CA ASP A 313 12.56 -8.02 -26.95
C ASP A 313 12.13 -8.36 -28.39
N PHE A 314 11.39 -9.44 -28.62
CA PHE A 314 10.91 -9.86 -29.93
C PHE A 314 9.51 -9.30 -30.27
N GLY A 315 8.74 -8.92 -29.24
CA GLY A 315 7.46 -8.23 -29.38
C GLY A 315 6.26 -9.13 -29.75
N LEU A 316 6.29 -10.41 -29.39
CA LEU A 316 5.17 -11.34 -29.58
C LEU A 316 4.02 -11.07 -28.61
N SER A 317 2.80 -11.47 -28.97
CA SER A 317 1.63 -11.49 -28.08
C SER A 317 1.75 -12.56 -26.99
N ASP A 318 0.93 -12.47 -25.93
CA ASP A 318 0.98 -13.40 -24.80
C ASP A 318 0.69 -14.85 -25.23
N ASP A 319 -0.21 -15.03 -26.21
CA ASP A 319 -0.57 -16.35 -26.74
C ASP A 319 0.56 -16.95 -27.59
N GLU A 320 1.23 -16.13 -28.42
CA GLU A 320 2.40 -16.54 -29.19
C GLU A 320 3.59 -16.89 -28.27
N VAL A 321 3.84 -16.07 -27.24
CA VAL A 321 4.84 -16.35 -26.21
C VAL A 321 4.55 -17.70 -25.55
N LEU A 322 3.31 -17.95 -25.15
CA LEU A 322 2.91 -19.18 -24.50
C LEU A 322 3.14 -20.42 -25.39
N ALA A 323 2.87 -20.31 -26.69
CA ALA A 323 3.12 -21.40 -27.63
C ALA A 323 4.61 -21.79 -27.68
N TYR A 324 5.51 -20.81 -27.80
CA TYR A 324 6.95 -21.05 -27.83
C TYR A 324 7.53 -21.46 -26.47
N LEU A 325 6.97 -20.98 -25.36
CA LEU A 325 7.36 -21.46 -24.03
C LEU A 325 7.01 -22.93 -23.83
N ARG A 326 5.87 -23.40 -24.35
CA ARG A 326 5.50 -24.82 -24.33
C ARG A 326 6.45 -25.67 -25.17
N GLU A 327 6.80 -25.21 -26.37
CA GLU A 327 7.77 -25.87 -27.25
C GLU A 327 9.13 -26.02 -26.54
N TRP A 328 9.65 -24.94 -25.94
CA TRP A 328 10.91 -25.00 -25.20
C TRP A 328 10.81 -25.88 -23.95
N ASN A 329 9.73 -25.75 -23.18
CA ASN A 329 9.55 -26.45 -21.91
C ASN A 329 9.36 -27.97 -22.08
N ALA A 330 8.89 -28.43 -23.24
CA ALA A 330 8.79 -29.85 -23.57
C ALA A 330 10.17 -30.55 -23.60
N MET A 331 11.26 -29.79 -23.77
CA MET A 331 12.63 -30.32 -23.72
C MET A 331 13.22 -30.38 -22.30
N ASN A 332 12.53 -29.83 -21.29
CA ASN A 332 13.02 -29.80 -19.90
C ASN A 332 12.58 -31.05 -19.13
N THR A 333 13.41 -31.47 -18.16
CA THR A 333 13.11 -32.63 -17.31
C THR A 333 13.34 -32.30 -15.82
N PRO A 334 12.29 -32.29 -14.97
CA PRO A 334 10.87 -32.23 -15.35
C PRO A 334 10.48 -30.95 -16.14
N PRO A 335 9.37 -30.96 -16.89
CA PRO A 335 8.78 -29.75 -17.45
C PRO A 335 8.10 -28.91 -16.35
N LEU A 336 8.06 -27.58 -16.54
CA LEU A 336 7.25 -26.68 -15.71
C LEU A 336 5.74 -26.90 -15.96
N PRO A 337 4.86 -26.73 -14.94
CA PRO A 337 3.41 -26.78 -15.13
C PRO A 337 2.88 -25.68 -16.06
N ASP A 338 1.82 -25.96 -16.82
CA ASP A 338 1.26 -25.01 -17.82
C ASP A 338 0.81 -23.67 -17.21
N HIS A 339 0.28 -23.68 -15.99
CA HIS A 339 -0.13 -22.45 -15.30
C HIS A 339 1.06 -21.50 -15.01
N VAL A 340 2.25 -22.07 -14.77
CA VAL A 340 3.50 -21.31 -14.59
C VAL A 340 3.92 -20.66 -15.91
N LEU A 341 3.80 -21.39 -17.03
CA LEU A 341 4.08 -20.85 -18.36
C LEU A 341 3.13 -19.70 -18.71
N ARG A 342 1.84 -19.83 -18.38
CA ARG A 342 0.83 -18.77 -18.56
C ARG A 342 1.15 -17.53 -17.74
N ASP A 343 1.54 -17.68 -16.47
CA ASP A 343 1.94 -16.53 -15.64
C ASP A 343 3.19 -15.83 -16.21
N LYS A 344 4.20 -16.60 -16.65
CA LYS A 344 5.41 -16.04 -17.26
C LYS A 344 5.13 -15.32 -18.59
N ALA A 345 4.24 -15.84 -19.43
CA ALA A 345 3.81 -15.19 -20.66
C ALA A 345 3.12 -13.84 -20.37
N ARG A 346 2.15 -13.81 -19.45
CA ARG A 346 1.44 -12.58 -19.04
C ARG A 346 2.39 -11.52 -18.45
N ARG A 347 3.44 -11.97 -17.76
CA ARG A 347 4.43 -11.09 -17.09
C ARG A 347 5.66 -10.78 -17.95
N ALA A 348 5.70 -11.21 -19.21
CA ALA A 348 6.87 -11.07 -20.09
C ALA A 348 7.38 -9.62 -20.21
N ARG A 349 6.48 -8.63 -20.11
CA ARG A 349 6.82 -7.20 -20.24
C ARG A 349 7.02 -6.49 -18.90
N VAL A 350 6.75 -7.16 -17.79
CA VAL A 350 6.86 -6.56 -16.45
C VAL A 350 8.34 -6.46 -16.07
N GLY A 351 8.83 -5.23 -15.84
CA GLY A 351 10.19 -4.96 -15.43
C GLY A 351 11.26 -5.21 -16.51
N ALA A 352 10.87 -5.23 -17.79
CA ALA A 352 11.82 -5.40 -18.89
C ALA A 352 12.72 -4.16 -19.02
N LYS A 353 14.03 -4.38 -19.19
CA LYS A 353 15.05 -3.31 -19.25
C LYS A 353 15.35 -2.81 -20.66
N ARG A 354 14.95 -3.57 -21.68
CA ARG A 354 15.24 -3.29 -23.09
C ARG A 354 14.01 -2.73 -23.80
N GLN A 355 14.25 -1.94 -24.83
CA GLN A 355 13.19 -1.39 -25.66
C GLN A 355 12.37 -2.52 -26.30
N LEU A 356 11.04 -2.36 -26.29
CA LEU A 356 10.11 -3.30 -26.92
C LEU A 356 10.47 -3.51 -28.40
N GLY A 357 10.55 -4.76 -28.83
CA GLY A 357 10.80 -5.13 -30.23
C GLY A 357 12.26 -5.02 -30.67
N CYS A 358 13.21 -4.73 -29.79
CA CYS A 358 14.62 -4.53 -30.15
C CYS A 358 15.31 -5.76 -30.78
N ALA A 359 14.77 -6.97 -30.62
CA ALA A 359 15.26 -8.21 -31.22
C ALA A 359 14.53 -8.58 -32.52
N LYS A 360 13.42 -7.90 -32.84
CA LYS A 360 12.71 -8.07 -34.10
C LYS A 360 13.52 -7.36 -35.19
N SER A 361 13.89 -8.09 -36.24
CA SER A 361 14.60 -7.47 -37.37
C SER A 361 13.60 -6.63 -38.15
N VAL A 362 13.96 -5.39 -38.44
CA VAL A 362 13.22 -4.57 -39.41
C VAL A 362 13.65 -5.07 -40.78
N ALA A 363 12.70 -5.52 -41.59
CA ALA A 363 12.94 -5.77 -43.01
C ALA A 363 13.16 -4.44 -43.74
#